data_AF-A0A7V3W1X8-F1
#
_entry.id   AF-A0A7V3W1X8-F1
#
_cell.length_a   1.000
_cell.length_b   1.000
_cell.length_c   1.000
_cell.angle_alpha   90.00
_cell.angle_beta   90.00
_cell.angle_gamma   90.00
#
_symmetry.space_group_name_H-M   'P 1'
#
loop_
_entity.id
_entity.type
_entity.pdbx_description
1 polymer ?
#
loop_
_entity_poly.entity_id
_entity_poly.type
_entity_poly.pdbx_seq_one_letter_code
_entity_poly.pdbx_strand_id
1 'polypeptide(L)'
;RPQLVLLDLMMPNKSGIKMFQEMKMDEELREIPVIIVTGVSQATGVDFRDFVVRLPGGEGDPSVTTKGESRYSRPSGYLEKPIEPKELISLIREVLEREGTSRP
;
A
#
# COMPACT_ATOMS: atom_id res chain seq x y z
N ARG A 1 -7.00 15.82 8.28
CA ARG A 1 -6.13 14.67 7.95
C ARG A 1 -7.03 13.50 7.54
N PRO A 2 -6.84 12.87 6.38
CA PRO A 2 -7.71 11.77 5.94
C PRO A 2 -7.53 10.56 6.86
N GLN A 3 -8.59 9.77 7.03
CA GLN A 3 -8.57 8.56 7.84
C GLN A 3 -7.98 7.36 7.10
N LEU A 4 -7.99 7.41 5.76
CA LEU A 4 -7.52 6.35 4.88
C LEU A 4 -7.25 6.93 3.49
N VAL A 5 -6.28 6.35 2.77
CA VAL A 5 -6.01 6.67 1.37
C VAL A 5 -6.17 5.43 0.49
N LEU A 6 -6.91 5.57 -0.60
CA LEU A 6 -6.85 4.63 -1.72
C LEU A 6 -5.79 5.14 -2.70
N LEU A 7 -4.78 4.33 -3.01
CA LEU A 7 -3.66 4.74 -3.85
C LEU A 7 -3.58 3.87 -5.10
N ASP A 8 -3.64 4.51 -6.27
CA ASP A 8 -3.42 3.85 -7.55
C ASP A 8 -1.92 3.71 -7.84
N LEU A 9 -1.49 2.51 -8.24
CA LEU A 9 -0.11 2.29 -8.68
C LEU A 9 0.09 2.57 -10.16
N MET A 10 -0.95 2.40 -10.97
CA MET A 10 -0.92 2.60 -12.41
C MET A 10 -1.34 4.02 -12.78
N MET A 11 -0.64 5.02 -12.23
CA MET A 11 -0.85 6.42 -12.56
C MET A 11 -0.02 6.83 -13.79
N PRO A 12 -0.60 7.51 -14.80
CA PRO A 12 0.19 8.11 -15.85
C PRO A 12 1.08 9.22 -15.26
N ASN A 13 2.36 9.24 -15.63
CA ASN A 13 3.37 10.23 -15.25
C ASN A 13 3.87 10.24 -13.79
N LYS A 14 3.22 9.58 -12.84
CA LYS A 14 3.67 9.49 -11.44
C LYS A 14 3.71 8.05 -10.95
N SER A 15 4.80 7.63 -10.31
CA SER A 15 4.87 6.30 -9.71
C SER A 15 4.09 6.26 -8.39
N GLY A 16 3.01 5.47 -8.33
CA GLY A 16 2.26 5.26 -7.09
C GLY A 16 3.10 4.59 -6.00
N ILE A 17 4.09 3.78 -6.38
CA ILE A 17 5.07 3.20 -5.44
C ILE A 17 5.87 4.31 -4.76
N LYS A 18 6.37 5.28 -5.53
CA LYS A 18 7.12 6.42 -4.99
C LYS A 18 6.25 7.26 -4.06
N MET A 19 5.00 7.53 -4.45
CA MET A 19 4.04 8.26 -3.60
C MET A 19 3.81 7.53 -2.28
N PHE A 20 3.66 6.21 -2.31
CA PHE A 20 3.50 5.40 -1.11
C PHE A 20 4.71 5.54 -0.17
N GLN A 21 5.93 5.44 -0.72
CA GLN A 21 7.16 5.61 0.04
C GLN A 21 7.27 7.02 0.64
N GLU A 22 6.99 8.06 -0.16
CA GLU A 22 6.96 9.46 0.30
C GLU A 22 5.98 9.63 1.48
N MET A 23 4.76 9.10 1.37
CA MET A 23 3.77 9.14 2.45
C MET A 23 4.24 8.41 3.73
N LYS A 24 5.00 7.32 3.60
CA LYS A 24 5.50 6.57 4.76
C LYS A 24 6.75 7.18 5.40
N MET A 25 7.48 8.04 4.68
CA MET A 25 8.59 8.82 5.22
C MET A 25 8.15 10.14 5.84
N ASP A 26 7.00 10.67 5.42
CA ASP A 26 6.42 11.91 5.95
C ASP A 26 5.80 11.68 7.34
N GLU A 27 6.23 12.44 8.36
CA GLU A 27 5.78 12.29 9.75
C GLU A 27 4.27 12.53 9.92
N GLU A 28 3.69 13.41 9.10
CA GLU A 28 2.28 13.73 9.10
C GLU A 28 1.44 12.75 8.27
N LEU A 29 2.04 11.93 7.40
CA LEU A 29 1.29 11.00 6.55
C LEU A 29 1.53 9.53 6.87
N ARG A 30 2.64 9.19 7.57
CA ARG A 30 3.07 7.80 7.80
C ARG A 30 2.05 6.92 8.51
N GLU A 31 1.27 7.51 9.42
CA GLU A 31 0.25 6.82 10.20
C GLU A 31 -1.06 6.63 9.44
N ILE A 32 -1.23 7.26 8.29
CA ILE A 32 -2.47 7.12 7.52
C ILE A 32 -2.44 5.74 6.85
N PRO A 33 -3.48 4.91 7.05
CA PRO A 33 -3.57 3.61 6.39
C PRO A 33 -3.77 3.82 4.90
N VAL A 34 -3.06 3.03 4.09
CA VAL A 34 -3.11 3.11 2.64
C VAL A 34 -3.57 1.77 2.09
N ILE A 35 -4.64 1.77 1.32
CA ILE A 35 -5.07 0.63 0.52
C ILE A 35 -4.57 0.86 -0.91
N ILE A 36 -3.82 -0.10 -1.44
CA ILE A 36 -3.37 -0.07 -2.83
C ILE A 36 -4.51 -0.55 -3.74
N VAL A 37 -4.76 0.18 -4.80
CA VAL A 37 -5.75 -0.15 -5.83
C VAL A 37 -5.02 -0.28 -7.17
N THR A 38 -4.95 -1.46 -7.75
CA THR A 38 -4.08 -1.67 -8.93
C THR A 38 -4.70 -2.54 -10.01
N GLY A 39 -4.38 -2.24 -11.27
CA GLY A 39 -4.70 -3.07 -12.44
C GLY A 39 -3.47 -3.76 -13.04
N VAL A 40 -2.34 -3.82 -12.30
CA VAL A 40 -1.06 -4.37 -12.81
C VAL A 40 -1.24 -5.79 -13.33
N SER A 41 -1.91 -6.66 -12.58
CA SER A 41 -2.19 -8.05 -12.97
C SER A 41 -2.87 -8.14 -14.34
N GLN A 42 -3.88 -7.30 -14.59
CA GLN A 42 -4.54 -7.27 -15.89
C GLN A 42 -3.66 -6.72 -17.02
N ALA A 43 -2.82 -5.73 -16.72
CA ALA A 43 -2.00 -5.06 -17.73
C ALA A 43 -0.76 -5.88 -18.14
N THR A 44 -0.19 -6.66 -17.21
CA THR A 44 1.11 -7.33 -17.42
C THR A 44 1.04 -8.86 -17.28
N GLY A 45 -0.07 -9.41 -16.76
CA GLY A 45 -0.20 -10.82 -16.42
C GLY A 45 0.61 -11.25 -15.19
N VAL A 46 1.13 -10.28 -14.41
CA VAL A 46 1.98 -10.52 -13.23
C VAL A 46 1.24 -10.05 -11.97
N ASP A 47 1.18 -10.90 -10.95
CA ASP A 47 0.63 -10.53 -9.64
C ASP A 47 1.44 -9.36 -9.07
N PHE A 48 0.76 -8.29 -8.68
CA PHE A 48 1.44 -7.10 -8.16
C PHE A 48 2.20 -7.41 -6.86
N ARG A 49 1.81 -8.44 -6.09
CA ARG A 49 2.51 -8.85 -4.86
C ARG A 49 3.93 -9.30 -5.18
N ASP A 50 4.10 -10.02 -6.27
CA ASP A 50 5.43 -10.41 -6.78
C ASP A 50 6.24 -9.18 -7.18
N PHE A 51 5.56 -8.15 -7.69
CA PHE A 51 6.19 -6.88 -8.02
C PHE A 51 6.68 -6.16 -6.76
N VAL A 52 5.86 -6.08 -5.70
CA VAL A 52 6.25 -5.47 -4.42
C VAL A 52 7.42 -6.20 -3.77
N VAL A 53 7.49 -7.53 -3.87
CA VAL A 53 8.61 -8.36 -3.36
C VAL A 53 9.92 -8.06 -4.11
N ARG A 54 9.85 -7.78 -5.41
CA ARG A 54 11.01 -7.63 -6.31
C ARG A 54 11.48 -6.20 -6.52
N LEU A 55 10.70 -5.20 -6.12
CA LEU A 55 11.13 -3.81 -6.16
C LEU A 55 12.28 -3.57 -5.17
N PRO A 56 13.25 -2.70 -5.48
CA PRO A 56 14.21 -2.22 -4.50
C PRO A 56 13.45 -1.64 -3.29
N GLY A 57 13.71 -2.16 -2.09
CA GLY A 57 12.93 -1.86 -0.88
C GLY A 57 11.67 -2.69 -0.66
N GLY A 58 11.47 -3.74 -1.44
CA GLY A 58 10.37 -4.70 -1.34
C GLY A 58 10.53 -5.75 -0.24
N GLU A 59 9.47 -6.49 0.05
CA GLU A 59 9.52 -7.67 0.92
C GLU A 59 10.28 -8.82 0.25
N GLY A 60 11.60 -8.80 0.32
CA GLY A 60 12.46 -9.77 -0.37
C GLY A 60 13.79 -9.19 -0.83
N ASP A 61 13.97 -7.87 -0.72
CA ASP A 61 15.25 -7.22 -0.97
C ASP A 61 16.24 -7.52 0.18
N PRO A 62 17.39 -8.17 -0.10
CA PRO A 62 18.42 -8.49 0.91
C PRO A 62 18.98 -7.24 1.60
N SER A 63 18.89 -6.08 0.97
CA SER A 63 19.35 -4.79 1.50
C SER A 63 18.43 -4.26 2.63
N VAL A 64 17.23 -4.82 2.77
CA VAL A 64 16.22 -4.44 3.77
C VAL A 64 16.42 -5.19 5.09
N THR A 65 17.07 -6.36 5.07
CA THR A 65 17.40 -7.16 6.26
C THR A 65 18.79 -6.83 6.81
N THR A 66 19.01 -5.57 7.21
CA THR A 66 20.25 -5.26 7.95
C THR A 66 20.00 -4.18 9.01
N LYS A 67 19.98 -4.65 10.27
CA LYS A 67 20.09 -3.86 11.51
C LYS A 67 19.02 -2.77 11.73
N GLY A 68 17.87 -3.19 12.28
CA GLY A 68 17.16 -2.40 13.30
C GLY A 68 16.12 -1.36 12.87
N GLU A 69 16.11 -0.90 11.62
CA GLU A 69 15.14 0.11 11.16
C GLU A 69 14.60 -0.25 9.78
N SER A 70 13.59 -1.13 9.73
CA SER A 70 12.86 -1.39 8.48
C SER A 70 12.06 -0.14 8.09
N ARG A 71 12.49 0.58 7.05
CA ARG A 71 11.87 1.83 6.56
C ARG A 71 10.68 1.63 5.61
N TYR A 72 10.23 0.40 5.37
CA TYR A 72 9.10 0.13 4.49
C TYR A 72 7.88 -0.35 5.27
N SER A 73 6.87 0.53 5.36
CA SER A 73 5.57 0.14 5.87
C SER A 73 4.83 -0.65 4.80
N ARG A 74 4.17 -1.73 5.19
CA ARG A 74 3.21 -2.42 4.31
C ARG A 74 1.97 -1.55 4.15
N PRO A 75 1.30 -1.55 2.99
CA PRO A 75 -0.03 -0.99 2.89
C PRO A 75 -1.02 -1.81 3.74
N SER A 76 -2.06 -1.16 4.20
CA SER A 76 -3.09 -1.74 5.08
C SER A 76 -4.04 -2.68 4.35
N GLY A 77 -4.08 -2.62 3.02
CA GLY A 77 -4.90 -3.50 2.19
C GLY A 77 -4.59 -3.36 0.69
N TYR A 78 -5.18 -4.25 -0.09
CA TYR A 78 -5.02 -4.31 -1.54
C TYR A 78 -6.34 -4.61 -2.23
N LEU A 79 -6.58 -3.99 -3.38
CA LEU A 79 -7.70 -4.26 -4.28
C LEU A 79 -7.23 -4.27 -5.73
N GLU A 80 -7.71 -5.24 -6.50
CA GLU A 80 -7.49 -5.28 -7.94
C GLU A 80 -8.65 -4.63 -8.70
N LYS A 81 -8.34 -3.99 -9.83
CA LYS A 81 -9.36 -3.49 -10.75
C LYS A 81 -9.84 -4.63 -11.69
N PRO A 82 -11.13 -4.68 -12.09
CA PRO A 82 -12.23 -3.81 -11.65
C PRO A 82 -12.64 -4.08 -10.20
N ILE A 83 -12.96 -3.02 -9.47
CA ILE A 83 -13.23 -3.10 -8.02
C ILE A 83 -14.72 -3.38 -7.80
N GLU A 84 -15.03 -4.45 -7.07
CA GLU A 84 -16.38 -4.72 -6.62
C GLU A 84 -16.74 -3.80 -5.43
N PRO A 85 -17.85 -3.01 -5.50
CA PRO A 85 -18.19 -2.05 -4.45
C PRO A 85 -18.30 -2.66 -3.04
N LYS A 86 -18.79 -3.91 -2.95
CA LYS A 86 -18.93 -4.61 -1.67
C LYS A 86 -17.57 -4.94 -1.06
N GLU A 87 -16.61 -5.36 -1.87
CA GLU A 87 -15.25 -5.69 -1.42
C GLU A 87 -14.52 -4.44 -0.94
N LEU A 88 -14.64 -3.33 -1.69
CA LEU A 88 -14.08 -2.04 -1.29
C LEU A 88 -14.61 -1.60 0.08
N ILE A 89 -15.92 -1.62 0.26
CA ILE A 89 -16.56 -1.21 1.52
C ILE A 89 -16.12 -2.13 2.66
N SER A 90 -16.09 -3.45 2.43
CA SER A 90 -15.66 -4.42 3.44
C SER A 90 -14.22 -4.16 3.89
N LEU A 91 -13.30 -3.97 2.95
CA LEU A 91 -11.90 -3.72 3.25
C LEU A 91 -11.68 -2.38 3.96
N ILE A 92 -12.37 -1.32 3.53
CA ILE A 92 -12.28 -0.01 4.22
C ILE A 92 -12.71 -0.14 5.67
N ARG A 93 -13.81 -0.85 5.95
CA ARG A 93 -14.29 -1.07 7.32
C ARG A 93 -13.27 -1.84 8.14
N GLU A 94 -12.77 -2.95 7.62
CA GLU A 94 -11.76 -3.78 8.28
C GLU A 94 -10.49 -2.98 8.61
N VAL A 95 -10.01 -2.16 7.68
CA VAL A 95 -8.83 -1.31 7.90
C VAL A 95 -9.10 -0.24 8.95
N LEU A 96 -10.23 0.47 8.87
CA LEU A 96 -10.56 1.51 9.84
C LEU A 96 -10.83 0.96 11.25
N GLU A 97 -11.41 -0.23 11.36
CA GLU A 97 -11.64 -0.91 12.65
C GLU A 97 -10.33 -1.34 13.30
N ARG A 98 -9.39 -1.89 12.53
CA ARG A 98 -8.05 -2.25 13.03
C ARG A 98 -7.27 -1.04 13.56
N GLU A 99 -7.28 0.05 12.81
CA GLU A 99 -6.57 1.28 13.18
C GLU A 99 -7.28 2.04 14.32
N GLY A 100 -8.62 1.94 14.40
CA GLY A 100 -9.42 2.50 15.48
C GLY A 100 -9.28 1.75 16.81
N THR A 101 -9.04 0.44 16.77
CA THR A 101 -8.80 -0.39 17.97
C THR A 101 -7.39 -0.18 18.55
N SER A 102 -6.48 0.39 17.75
CA SER A 102 -5.09 0.63 18.13
C SER A 102 -4.81 2.05 18.66
N ARG A 103 -5.83 2.93 18.74
CA ARG A 103 -5.71 4.24 19.38
C ARG A 103 -6.29 4.17 20.80
N PRO A 104 -5.48 4.33 21.86
CA PRO A 104 -5.98 4.44 23.22
C PRO A 104 -6.80 5.71 23.45
#